data_AF-A0A659SC11-F1
#
_entry.id   AF-A0A659SC11-F1
#
_cell.length_a   1.000
_cell.length_b   1.000
_cell.length_c   1.000
_cell.angle_alpha   90.00
_cell.angle_beta   90.00
_cell.angle_gamma   90.00
#
_symmetry.space_group_name_H-M   'P 1'
#
loop_
_entity.id
_entity.type
_entity.pdbx_description
1 polymer ?
#
loop_
_entity_poly.entity_id
_entity_poly.type
_entity_poly.pdbx_seq_one_letter_code
_entity_poly.pdbx_strand_id
1 'polypeptide(L)'
;MLKTEMIDKLNEQMNLELYSSLLYQQMSAWCSYHSFEGAAAFLRRHAQEEMTHMQRLFDYLTDTGSLPRINTVSSPFAEYTSLDELFRATYEHEQLITQKINELAHAAMTSQD
;
A
#
# COMPACT_ATOMS: atom_id res chain seq x y z
N MET A 1 -4.18 -23.74 7.82
CA MET A 1 -4.08 -23.41 6.39
C MET A 1 -5.14 -22.37 6.12
N LEU A 2 -4.78 -21.28 5.44
CA LEU A 2 -5.66 -20.14 5.22
C LEU A 2 -6.92 -20.55 4.46
N LYS A 3 -8.05 -19.94 4.83
CA LYS A 3 -9.29 -20.08 4.08
C LYS A 3 -9.19 -19.27 2.78
N THR A 4 -9.87 -19.73 1.72
CA THR A 4 -9.87 -19.04 0.41
C THR A 4 -10.22 -17.57 0.52
N GLU A 5 -11.23 -17.23 1.33
CA GLU A 5 -11.63 -15.83 1.57
C GLU A 5 -10.50 -15.00 2.17
N MET A 6 -9.71 -15.57 3.10
CA MET A 6 -8.58 -14.88 3.70
C MET A 6 -7.44 -14.70 2.70
N ILE A 7 -7.18 -15.71 1.86
CA ILE A 7 -6.19 -15.64 0.77
C ILE A 7 -6.54 -14.51 -0.20
N ASP A 8 -7.82 -14.39 -0.58
CA ASP A 8 -8.27 -13.34 -1.50
C ASP A 8 -8.06 -11.94 -0.89
N LYS A 9 -8.48 -11.74 0.37
CA LYS A 9 -8.30 -10.45 1.07
C LYS A 9 -6.84 -10.08 1.28
N LEU A 10 -5.97 -11.06 1.60
CA LEU A 10 -4.53 -10.82 1.74
C LEU A 10 -3.88 -10.46 0.39
N ASN A 11 -4.33 -11.07 -0.71
CA ASN A 11 -3.88 -10.69 -2.05
C ASN A 11 -4.35 -9.28 -2.46
N GLU A 12 -5.57 -8.89 -2.08
CA GLU A 12 -6.06 -7.54 -2.26
C GLU A 12 -5.21 -6.53 -1.48
N GLN A 13 -4.93 -6.80 -0.20
CA GLN A 13 -4.08 -5.93 0.61
C GLN A 13 -2.66 -5.85 0.07
N MET A 14 -2.05 -6.98 -0.30
CA MET A 14 -0.72 -7.01 -0.91
C MET A 14 -0.65 -6.12 -2.17
N ASN A 15 -1.65 -6.18 -3.05
CA ASN A 15 -1.71 -5.28 -4.21
C ASN A 15 -1.93 -3.81 -3.81
N LEU A 16 -2.67 -3.56 -2.73
CA LEU A 16 -2.89 -2.22 -2.22
C LEU A 16 -1.58 -1.61 -1.67
N GLU A 17 -0.76 -2.37 -0.94
CA GLU A 17 0.58 -1.93 -0.50
C GLU A 17 1.52 -1.68 -1.69
N LEU A 18 1.45 -2.52 -2.73
CA LEU A 18 2.18 -2.27 -3.97
C LEU A 18 1.76 -0.95 -4.62
N TYR A 19 0.46 -0.68 -4.69
CA TYR A 19 -0.05 0.59 -5.18
C TYR A 19 0.41 1.77 -4.31
N SER A 20 0.38 1.65 -2.98
CA SER A 20 0.88 2.66 -2.04
C SER A 20 2.35 3.00 -2.33
N SER A 21 3.20 1.98 -2.53
CA SER A 21 4.60 2.17 -2.90
C SER A 21 4.76 3.00 -4.18
N LEU A 22 4.01 2.65 -5.24
CA LEU A 22 4.05 3.38 -6.51
C LEU A 22 3.49 4.80 -6.39
N LEU A 23 2.43 4.98 -5.60
CA LEU A 23 1.83 6.29 -5.32
C LEU A 23 2.83 7.22 -4.64
N TYR A 24 3.50 6.76 -3.58
CA TYR A 24 4.48 7.57 -2.87
C TYR A 24 5.74 7.82 -3.70
N GLN A 25 6.13 6.89 -4.58
CA GLN A 25 7.17 7.13 -5.56
C GLN A 25 6.77 8.24 -6.56
N GLN A 26 5.52 8.23 -7.05
CA GLN A 26 5.00 9.26 -7.94
C GLN A 26 4.87 10.63 -7.26
N MET A 27 4.41 10.67 -6.00
CA MET A 27 4.38 11.87 -5.18
C MET A 27 5.79 12.42 -4.93
N SER A 28 6.77 11.56 -4.68
CA SER A 28 8.19 11.94 -4.57
C SER A 28 8.71 12.63 -5.83
N ALA A 29 8.34 12.11 -7.01
CA ALA A 29 8.67 12.73 -8.29
C ALA A 29 8.01 14.11 -8.45
N TRP A 30 6.73 14.24 -8.08
CA TRP A 30 6.02 15.53 -8.09
C TRP A 30 6.69 16.56 -7.17
N CYS A 31 7.08 16.15 -5.95
CA CYS A 31 7.81 17.02 -5.03
C CYS A 31 9.16 17.46 -5.59
N SER A 32 9.91 16.54 -6.21
CA SER A 32 11.21 16.85 -6.82
C SER A 32 11.05 17.85 -7.97
N TYR A 33 10.04 17.67 -8.82
CA TYR A 33 9.73 18.60 -9.92
C TYR A 33 9.43 20.02 -9.43
N HIS A 34 8.83 20.16 -8.24
CA HIS A 34 8.54 21.45 -7.60
C HIS A 34 9.63 21.91 -6.62
N SER A 35 10.83 21.30 -6.64
CA SER A 35 11.97 21.64 -5.76
C SER A 35 11.72 21.45 -4.24
N PHE A 36 10.77 20.60 -3.86
CA PHE A 36 10.51 20.22 -2.46
C PHE A 36 11.35 19.01 -2.03
N GLU A 37 12.67 19.14 -2.05
CA GLU A 37 13.61 18.02 -1.90
C GLU A 37 13.45 17.22 -0.59
N GLY A 38 13.14 17.90 0.53
CA GLY A 38 12.90 17.23 1.82
C GLY A 38 11.66 16.32 1.79
N ALA A 39 10.56 16.80 1.19
CA ALA A 39 9.34 16.02 1.02
C ALA A 39 9.54 14.88 0.02
N ALA A 40 10.26 15.15 -1.08
CA ALA A 40 10.61 14.13 -2.07
C ALA A 40 11.40 12.98 -1.44
N ALA A 41 12.40 13.28 -0.62
CA ALA A 41 13.21 12.28 0.08
C ALA A 41 12.39 11.51 1.13
N PHE A 42 11.46 12.18 1.83
CA PHE A 42 10.54 11.52 2.76
C PHE A 42 9.66 10.50 2.03
N LEU A 43 8.94 10.92 0.99
CA LEU A 43 8.02 10.05 0.23
C LEU A 43 8.75 8.91 -0.48
N ARG A 44 9.99 9.12 -0.92
CA ARG A 44 10.81 8.05 -1.51
C ARG A 44 11.18 6.96 -0.51
N ARG A 45 11.44 7.33 0.76
CA ARG A 45 11.66 6.33 1.82
C ARG A 45 10.34 5.64 2.17
N HIS A 46 9.25 6.41 2.27
CA HIS A 46 7.92 5.89 2.53
C HIS A 46 7.49 4.85 1.47
N ALA A 47 7.76 5.11 0.19
CA ALA A 47 7.55 4.16 -0.89
C ALA A 47 8.30 2.82 -0.70
N GLN A 48 9.50 2.85 -0.12
CA GLN A 48 10.28 1.63 0.17
C GLN A 48 9.72 0.88 1.39
N GLU A 49 9.17 1.61 2.36
CA GLU A 49 8.47 1.00 3.51
C GLU A 49 7.23 0.25 3.02
N GLU A 50 6.42 0.84 2.13
CA GLU A 50 5.25 0.15 1.56
C GLU A 50 5.59 -1.07 0.71
N MET A 51 6.71 -1.02 -0.03
CA MET A 51 7.22 -2.20 -0.73
C MET A 51 7.58 -3.31 0.26
N THR A 52 8.08 -2.95 1.45
CA THR A 52 8.37 -3.91 2.52
C THR A 52 7.08 -4.48 3.11
N HIS A 53 6.02 -3.67 3.28
CA HIS A 53 4.70 -4.15 3.71
C HIS A 53 4.12 -5.16 2.70
N MET A 54 4.17 -4.83 1.41
CA MET A 54 3.77 -5.73 0.33
C MET A 54 4.53 -7.07 0.40
N GLN A 55 5.86 -7.02 0.50
CA GLN A 55 6.68 -8.23 0.54
C GLN A 55 6.37 -9.11 1.76
N ARG A 56 6.07 -8.52 2.93
CA ARG A 56 5.68 -9.28 4.12
C ARG A 56 4.39 -10.08 3.90
N LEU A 57 3.40 -9.52 3.21
CA LEU A 57 2.16 -10.22 2.86
C LEU A 57 2.40 -11.30 1.80
N PHE A 58 3.25 -11.00 0.82
CA PHE A 58 3.67 -11.96 -0.21
C PHE A 58 4.33 -13.19 0.41
N ASP A 59 5.30 -12.98 1.31
CA ASP A 59 6.03 -14.04 1.99
C ASP A 59 5.10 -14.85 2.89
N TYR A 60 4.23 -14.20 3.66
CA TYR A 60 3.25 -14.88 4.50
C TYR A 60 2.30 -15.78 3.69
N LEU A 61 1.78 -15.30 2.56
CA LEU A 61 0.95 -16.12 1.66
C LEU A 61 1.73 -17.34 1.16
N THR A 62 2.98 -17.14 0.74
CA THR A 62 3.86 -18.22 0.27
C THR A 62 4.13 -19.25 1.37
N ASP A 63 4.47 -18.81 2.58
CA ASP A 63 4.80 -19.66 3.72
C ASP A 63 3.61 -20.51 4.21
N THR A 64 2.39 -20.03 3.99
CA THR A 64 1.15 -20.80 4.29
C THR A 64 0.79 -21.81 3.20
N GLY A 65 1.58 -21.91 2.13
CA GLY A 65 1.33 -22.77 0.97
C GLY A 65 0.35 -22.18 -0.05
N SER A 66 0.02 -20.89 0.08
CA SER A 66 -0.86 -20.17 -0.85
C SER A 66 -0.04 -19.51 -1.96
N LEU A 67 -0.64 -19.29 -3.13
CA LEU A 67 0.00 -18.57 -4.23
C LEU A 67 -0.32 -17.06 -4.13
N PRO A 68 0.64 -16.17 -3.82
CA PRO A 68 0.43 -14.74 -3.95
C PRO A 68 0.21 -14.34 -5.42
N ARG A 69 -0.75 -13.45 -5.66
CA ARG A 69 -1.17 -12.97 -6.97
C ARG A 69 -1.03 -11.47 -7.05
N ILE A 70 0.00 -11.01 -7.77
CA ILE A 70 0.14 -9.60 -8.15
C ILE A 70 -0.81 -9.36 -9.33
N ASN A 71 -1.74 -8.44 -9.14
CA ASN A 71 -2.75 -8.07 -10.12
C ASN A 71 -2.33 -6.79 -10.87
N THR A 72 -3.13 -6.39 -11.84
CA THR A 72 -2.95 -5.11 -12.52
C THR A 72 -3.01 -3.97 -11.49
N VAL A 73 -1.95 -3.17 -11.44
CA VAL A 73 -1.89 -1.97 -10.61
C VAL A 73 -2.24 -0.77 -11.47
N SER A 74 -3.20 0.04 -11.03
CA SER A 74 -3.56 1.29 -11.71
C SER A 74 -2.40 2.29 -11.65
N SER A 75 -2.27 3.13 -12.67
CA SER A 75 -1.31 4.23 -12.63
C SER A 75 -1.62 5.11 -11.41
N PRO A 76 -0.60 5.45 -10.58
CA PRO A 76 -0.80 6.38 -9.49
C PRO A 76 -1.14 7.77 -10.02
N PHE A 77 -1.90 8.51 -9.23
CA PHE A 77 -2.20 9.91 -9.51
C PHE A 77 -0.93 10.78 -9.43
N ALA A 78 -0.81 11.78 -10.30
CA ALA A 78 0.45 12.51 -10.51
C ALA A 78 0.34 14.04 -10.46
N GLU A 79 -0.86 14.61 -10.29
CA GLU A 79 -1.09 16.05 -10.45
C GLU A 79 -1.69 16.67 -9.19
N TYR A 80 -0.87 17.38 -8.39
CA TYR A 80 -1.34 18.10 -7.21
C TYR A 80 -1.25 19.61 -7.42
N THR A 81 -2.15 20.38 -6.81
CA THR A 81 -2.16 21.85 -6.87
C THR A 81 -1.19 22.48 -5.87
N SER A 82 -0.87 21.78 -4.77
CA SER A 82 0.03 22.25 -3.72
C SER A 82 0.63 21.09 -2.91
N LEU A 83 1.69 21.40 -2.14
CA LEU A 83 2.30 20.44 -1.21
C LEU A 83 1.33 20.03 -0.09
N ASP A 84 0.48 20.96 0.37
CA ASP A 84 -0.55 20.70 1.38
C ASP A 84 -1.58 19.67 0.89
N GLU A 85 -2.08 19.86 -0.34
CA GLU A 85 -3.01 18.92 -0.95
C GLU A 85 -2.40 17.52 -1.10
N LEU A 86 -1.13 17.44 -1.53
CA LEU A 86 -0.42 16.17 -1.66
C LEU A 86 -0.36 15.42 -0.31
N PHE A 87 -0.01 16.12 0.77
CA PHE A 87 0.06 15.48 2.09
C PHE A 87 -1.32 15.17 2.67
N ARG A 88 -2.36 15.94 2.36
CA ARG A 88 -3.73 15.57 2.69
C ARG A 88 -4.14 14.27 1.98
N ALA A 89 -3.84 14.15 0.69
CA ALA A 89 -4.09 12.92 -0.07
C ALA A 89 -3.27 11.73 0.46
N THR A 90 -2.02 11.97 0.87
CA THR A 90 -1.17 10.96 1.53
C THR A 90 -1.83 10.46 2.82
N TYR A 91 -2.31 11.38 3.66
CA TYR A 91 -2.97 11.05 4.93
C TYR A 91 -4.29 10.30 4.73
N GLU A 92 -5.13 10.75 3.80
CA GLU A 92 -6.39 10.06 3.46
C GLU A 92 -6.14 8.63 2.96
N HIS A 93 -5.08 8.42 2.16
CA HIS A 93 -4.67 7.09 1.73
C HIS A 93 -4.25 6.20 2.90
N GLU A 94 -3.43 6.70 3.83
CA GLU A 94 -3.02 5.96 5.03
C GLU A 94 -4.21 5.58 5.94
N GLN A 95 -5.22 6.46 6.04
CA GLN A 95 -6.46 6.13 6.75
C GLN A 95 -7.21 4.97 6.09
N LEU A 96 -7.24 4.94 4.75
CA LEU A 96 -7.82 3.81 3.98
C LEU A 96 -7.03 2.51 4.23
N ILE A 97 -5.69 2.55 4.19
CA ILE A 97 -4.84 1.37 4.48
C ILE A 97 -5.15 0.84 5.88
N THR A 98 -5.20 1.73 6.88
CA THR A 98 -5.52 1.37 8.26
C THR A 98 -6.90 0.71 8.37
N GLN A 99 -7.91 1.26 7.67
CA GLN A 99 -9.24 0.66 7.63
C GLN A 99 -9.20 -0.75 7.04
N LYS A 100 -8.48 -0.95 5.93
CA LYS A 100 -8.37 -2.26 5.25
C LYS A 100 -7.68 -3.32 6.10
N ILE A 101 -6.64 -2.93 6.84
CA ILE A 101 -5.99 -3.81 7.82
C ILE A 101 -6.95 -4.18 8.97
N ASN A 102 -7.76 -3.23 9.46
CA ASN A 102 -8.76 -3.53 10.49
C ASN A 102 -9.85 -4.49 9.97
N GLU A 103 -10.28 -4.32 8.71
CA GLU A 103 -11.22 -5.23 8.04
C GLU A 103 -10.62 -6.65 7.93
N LEU A 104 -9.34 -6.77 7.59
CA LEU A 104 -8.61 -8.04 7.57
C LEU A 104 -8.55 -8.70 8.95
N ALA A 105 -8.14 -7.95 9.97
CA ALA A 105 -8.06 -8.46 11.34
C ALA A 105 -9.42 -8.94 11.86
N HIS A 106 -10.49 -8.18 11.57
CA HIS A 106 -11.84 -8.57 11.91
C HIS A 106 -12.29 -9.85 11.19
N ALA A 107 -11.97 -9.98 9.90
CA ALA A 107 -12.27 -11.19 9.12
C ALA A 107 -11.53 -12.42 9.67
N ALA A 108 -10.25 -12.29 10.05
CA ALA A 108 -9.48 -13.37 10.65
C ALA A 108 -10.10 -13.85 11.98
N MET A 109 -10.42 -12.90 12.88
CA MET A 109 -11.08 -13.23 14.15
C MET A 109 -12.45 -13.88 13.97
N THR A 110 -13.27 -13.36 13.05
CA THR A 110 -14.64 -13.85 12.80
C THR A 110 -14.63 -15.24 12.18
N SER A 111 -13.68 -15.48 11.28
CA SER A 111 -13.53 -16.77 10.62
C SER A 111 -12.72 -17.78 11.44
N GLN A 112 -12.07 -17.38 12.54
CA GLN A 112 -11.14 -18.23 13.32
C GLN A 112 -10.02 -18.80 12.44
N ASP A 113 -9.44 -17.94 11.59
CA ASP A 113 -8.25 -18.24 10.78
C ASP A 113 -6.98 -17.79 11.51
#